data_AF-A0A841JHJ8-F1
#
_entry.id   AF-A0A841JHJ8-F1
#
_cell.length_a   1.000
_cell.length_b   1.000
_cell.length_c   1.000
_cell.angle_alpha   90.00
_cell.angle_beta   90.00
_cell.angle_gamma   90.00
#
_symmetry.space_group_name_H-M   'P 1'
#
loop_
_entity.id
_entity.type
_entity.pdbx_description
1 polymer ?
#
loop_
_entity_poly.entity_id
_entity_poly.type
_entity_poly.pdbx_seq_one_letter_code
_entity_poly.pdbx_strand_id
1 'polypeptide(L)'
;MKEIITTYYRLPIGSIPFHEIPSLEDFNYEYIYCSSFPLIDFMGLDFYLVSVFNIFDNDFTGLDDFEKKELLFGQVVSDKLSTRGKAKCLKAGAITSEISETNLPDLKYSSSNTNPKDGNWFYMKEGKYVIFSGIKSEYEKVIHLEGIALYGDNIIRLRIVIELLKKNVKDGLLELFESDYKNIAYKVLRTDPTLLKTDNNTIWDGVNNWLPSMLSTPLYEDIPEEKKGKAEK
;
A
#
# COMPACT_ATOMS: atom_id res chain seq x y z
N MET A 1 -2.06 12.96 22.91
CA MET A 1 -3.08 12.84 21.85
C MET A 1 -3.00 14.10 21.01
N LYS A 2 -3.17 13.98 19.70
CA LYS A 2 -3.17 15.08 18.74
C LYS A 2 -4.40 14.94 17.86
N GLU A 3 -5.06 16.06 17.63
CA GLU A 3 -6.16 16.15 16.69
C GLU A 3 -5.60 16.05 15.27
N ILE A 4 -6.13 15.12 14.48
CA ILE A 4 -5.78 14.96 13.07
C ILE A 4 -7.02 15.05 12.20
N ILE A 5 -6.80 15.46 10.96
CA ILE A 5 -7.84 15.43 9.92
C ILE A 5 -7.51 14.27 8.98
N THR A 6 -8.27 13.18 9.12
CA THR A 6 -8.23 12.07 8.16
C THR A 6 -9.11 12.44 6.97
N THR A 7 -8.50 12.57 5.80
CA THR A 7 -9.21 12.87 4.56
C THR A 7 -9.45 11.58 3.78
N TYR A 8 -10.68 11.39 3.32
CA TYR A 8 -11.08 10.24 2.52
C TYR A 8 -11.13 10.63 1.05
N TYR A 9 -10.64 9.73 0.21
CA TYR A 9 -10.50 9.92 -1.22
C TYR A 9 -11.03 8.71 -1.99
N ARG A 10 -11.46 8.97 -3.22
CA ARG A 10 -11.60 8.00 -4.29
C ARG A 10 -10.34 8.06 -5.15
N LEU A 11 -9.47 7.07 -5.02
CA LEU A 11 -8.27 6.89 -5.85
C LEU A 11 -8.69 6.29 -7.19
N PRO A 12 -8.41 6.95 -8.33
CA PRO A 12 -8.77 6.40 -9.63
C PRO A 12 -7.91 5.19 -9.97
N ILE A 13 -8.58 4.13 -10.42
CA ILE A 13 -7.98 2.89 -10.92
C ILE A 13 -8.49 2.51 -12.32
N GLY A 14 -9.48 3.22 -12.86
CA GLY A 14 -10.08 2.90 -14.17
C GLY A 14 -9.15 2.99 -15.38
N SER A 15 -7.93 3.54 -15.24
CA SER A 15 -6.91 3.47 -16.29
C SER A 15 -6.16 2.14 -16.35
N ILE A 16 -6.28 1.31 -15.30
CA ILE A 16 -5.66 0.00 -15.24
C ILE A 16 -6.43 -0.96 -16.16
N PRO A 17 -5.74 -1.72 -17.04
CA PRO A 17 -6.39 -2.57 -18.03
C PRO A 17 -6.79 -3.91 -17.38
N PHE A 18 -7.69 -3.88 -16.40
CA PHE A 18 -8.11 -5.06 -15.65
C PHE A 18 -8.66 -6.18 -16.56
N HIS A 19 -9.35 -5.81 -17.64
CA HIS A 19 -9.82 -6.73 -18.69
C HIS A 19 -8.70 -7.54 -19.39
N GLU A 20 -7.44 -7.11 -19.29
CA GLU A 20 -6.28 -7.85 -19.82
C GLU A 20 -5.54 -8.66 -18.75
N ILE A 21 -5.97 -8.59 -17.49
CA ILE A 21 -5.30 -9.22 -16.35
C ILE A 21 -6.08 -10.48 -15.96
N PRO A 22 -5.43 -11.66 -16.00
CA PRO A 22 -6.08 -12.91 -15.61
C PRO A 22 -6.73 -12.85 -14.23
N SER A 23 -7.92 -13.42 -14.10
CA SER A 23 -8.77 -13.45 -12.88
C SER A 23 -9.32 -12.09 -12.40
N LEU A 24 -9.03 -11.01 -13.13
CA LEU A 24 -9.53 -9.66 -12.86
C LEU A 24 -10.29 -9.08 -14.06
N GLU A 25 -10.68 -9.91 -15.02
CA GLU A 25 -11.25 -9.45 -16.30
C GLU A 25 -12.60 -8.74 -16.11
N ASP A 26 -13.40 -9.21 -15.15
CA ASP A 26 -14.71 -8.66 -14.80
C ASP A 26 -14.62 -7.46 -13.84
N PHE A 27 -13.40 -7.06 -13.47
CA PHE A 27 -13.18 -5.95 -12.54
C PHE A 27 -13.46 -4.60 -13.22
N ASN A 28 -14.59 -3.98 -12.86
CA ASN A 28 -15.12 -2.80 -13.55
C ASN A 28 -15.16 -1.52 -12.69
N TYR A 29 -14.43 -1.47 -11.58
CA TYR A 29 -14.40 -0.31 -10.70
C TYR A 29 -13.57 0.84 -11.29
N GLU A 30 -14.13 2.04 -11.31
CA GLU A 30 -13.39 3.24 -11.69
C GLU A 30 -12.49 3.77 -10.57
N TYR A 31 -12.90 3.54 -9.32
CA TYR A 31 -12.27 4.08 -8.12
C TYR A 31 -12.19 3.03 -7.01
N ILE A 32 -11.19 3.21 -6.15
CA ILE A 32 -11.07 2.56 -4.84
C ILE A 32 -11.04 3.62 -3.75
N TYR A 33 -11.61 3.33 -2.59
CA TYR A 33 -11.54 4.25 -1.47
C TYR A 33 -10.22 4.13 -0.74
N CYS A 34 -9.68 5.27 -0.33
CA CYS A 34 -8.53 5.36 0.55
C CYS A 34 -8.70 6.52 1.54
N SER A 35 -7.94 6.48 2.63
CA SER A 35 -7.83 7.57 3.58
C SER A 35 -6.39 8.04 3.68
N SER A 36 -6.19 9.30 4.04
CA SER A 36 -4.87 9.79 4.41
C SER A 36 -4.90 10.85 5.49
N PHE A 37 -3.85 10.90 6.31
CA PHE A 37 -3.60 12.00 7.23
C PHE A 37 -2.09 12.33 7.27
N PRO A 38 -1.72 13.58 7.58
CA PRO A 38 -0.33 14.01 7.55
C PRO A 38 0.44 13.49 8.77
N LEU A 39 1.71 13.11 8.56
CA LEU A 39 2.62 12.65 9.61
C LEU A 39 3.49 13.76 10.20
N ILE A 40 3.41 14.99 9.68
CA ILE A 40 4.25 16.13 10.08
C ILE A 40 4.19 16.38 11.58
N ASP A 41 3.00 16.29 12.16
CA ASP A 41 2.79 16.57 13.58
C ASP A 41 3.32 15.44 14.47
N PHE A 42 3.58 14.24 13.96
CA PHE A 42 4.04 13.10 14.76
C PHE A 42 5.54 12.85 14.60
N MET A 43 6.03 12.98 13.38
CA MET A 43 7.38 12.53 13.01
C MET A 43 8.23 13.66 12.42
N GLY A 44 7.69 14.88 12.28
CA GLY A 44 8.38 15.97 11.58
C GLY A 44 8.59 15.69 10.09
N LEU A 45 7.88 14.71 9.53
CA LEU A 45 7.98 14.28 8.15
C LEU A 45 6.81 14.85 7.33
N ASP A 46 7.11 15.52 6.21
CA ASP A 46 6.09 16.01 5.27
C ASP A 46 5.57 14.88 4.35
N PHE A 47 5.13 13.79 4.98
CA PHE A 47 4.54 12.63 4.33
C PHE A 47 3.16 12.32 4.93
N TYR A 48 2.46 11.40 4.28
CA TYR A 48 1.11 11.00 4.63
C TYR A 48 1.07 9.52 4.93
N LEU A 49 0.32 9.14 5.95
CA LEU A 49 -0.06 7.75 6.15
C LEU A 49 -1.33 7.51 5.34
N VAL A 50 -1.27 6.57 4.38
CA VAL A 50 -2.36 6.25 3.47
C VAL A 50 -2.88 4.85 3.77
N SER A 51 -4.19 4.71 3.90
CA SER A 51 -4.87 3.41 4.05
C SER A 51 -5.72 3.15 2.82
N VAL A 52 -5.66 1.94 2.25
CA VAL A 52 -6.52 1.54 1.13
C VAL A 52 -7.52 0.52 1.63
N PHE A 53 -8.80 0.80 1.44
CA PHE A 53 -9.88 -0.07 1.92
C PHE A 53 -10.10 -1.25 0.98
N ASN A 54 -10.53 -2.37 1.55
CA ASN A 54 -10.89 -3.55 0.81
C ASN A 54 -12.12 -3.27 -0.07
N ILE A 55 -12.01 -3.61 -1.34
CA ILE A 55 -12.99 -3.33 -2.38
C ILE A 55 -14.17 -4.30 -2.40
N PHE A 56 -14.05 -5.47 -1.79
CA PHE A 56 -15.11 -6.47 -1.79
C PHE A 56 -16.18 -6.22 -0.73
N ASP A 57 -15.98 -5.18 0.10
CA ASP A 57 -16.92 -4.73 1.11
C ASP A 57 -17.73 -3.54 0.56
N ASN A 58 -18.65 -3.85 -0.37
CA ASN A 58 -19.22 -2.89 -1.33
C ASN A 58 -20.36 -2.01 -0.82
N ASP A 59 -20.86 -2.21 0.39
CA ASP A 59 -21.93 -1.35 0.91
C ASP A 59 -21.30 -0.11 1.54
N PHE A 60 -21.25 0.97 0.76
CA PHE A 60 -20.88 2.32 1.23
C PHE A 60 -22.10 3.23 1.24
N THR A 61 -22.50 3.67 2.42
CA THR A 61 -23.62 4.58 2.65
C THR A 61 -23.21 5.92 3.25
N GLY A 62 -22.01 6.01 3.82
CA GLY A 62 -21.46 7.27 4.36
C GLY A 62 -20.06 7.13 4.96
N LEU A 63 -19.48 8.25 5.40
CA LEU A 63 -18.12 8.27 5.96
C LEU A 63 -17.98 7.39 7.22
N ASP A 64 -19.05 7.22 7.98
CA ASP A 64 -19.10 6.40 9.20
C ASP A 64 -18.87 4.90 8.91
N ASP A 65 -19.00 4.47 7.66
CA ASP A 65 -18.76 3.08 7.28
C ASP A 65 -17.26 2.75 7.26
N PHE A 66 -16.38 3.74 7.06
CA PHE A 66 -14.94 3.50 6.87
C PHE A 66 -14.22 2.98 8.10
N GLU A 67 -14.72 3.24 9.31
CA GLU A 67 -14.12 2.74 10.55
C GLU A 67 -14.27 1.22 10.69
N LYS A 68 -15.21 0.61 9.96
CA LYS A 68 -15.53 -0.83 10.03
C LYS A 68 -14.96 -1.62 8.85
N LYS A 69 -14.46 -0.95 7.82
CA LYS A 69 -13.94 -1.60 6.62
C LYS A 69 -12.54 -2.15 6.85
N GLU A 70 -12.30 -3.36 6.40
CA GLU A 70 -10.96 -3.93 6.36
C GLU A 70 -10.07 -3.19 5.35
N LEU A 71 -8.77 -3.17 5.61
CA LEU A 71 -7.77 -2.64 4.67
C LEU A 71 -7.32 -3.72 3.68
N LEU A 72 -6.95 -3.31 2.47
CA LEU A 72 -6.46 -4.24 1.45
C LEU A 72 -5.02 -4.71 1.73
N PHE A 73 -4.12 -3.80 2.15
CA PHE A 73 -2.71 -4.10 2.43
C PHE A 73 -2.11 -3.32 3.60
N GLY A 74 -2.94 -2.95 4.58
CA GLY A 74 -2.52 -2.11 5.69
C GLY A 74 -2.28 -0.65 5.28
N GLN A 75 -1.51 0.07 6.10
CA GLN A 75 -1.19 1.49 5.87
C GLN A 75 0.22 1.65 5.28
N VAL A 76 0.36 2.55 4.31
CA VAL A 76 1.64 2.90 3.65
C VAL A 76 2.02 4.35 3.92
N VAL A 77 3.32 4.64 4.00
CA VAL A 77 3.81 6.02 3.95
C VAL A 77 3.92 6.45 2.49
N SER A 78 3.33 7.59 2.18
CA SER A 78 3.17 8.10 0.82
C SER A 78 3.49 9.58 0.76
N ASP A 79 3.85 10.04 -0.42
CA ASP A 79 3.69 11.45 -0.77
C ASP A 79 2.21 11.85 -0.66
N LYS A 80 1.96 13.16 -0.64
CA LYS A 80 0.59 13.66 -0.68
C LYS A 80 -0.14 13.14 -1.91
N LEU A 81 -1.28 12.47 -1.69
CA LEU A 81 -2.16 12.01 -2.77
C LEU A 81 -2.46 13.14 -3.75
N SER A 82 -2.32 12.86 -5.05
CA SER A 82 -2.49 13.90 -6.06
C SER A 82 -3.94 14.34 -6.14
N THR A 83 -4.19 15.64 -5.98
CA THR A 83 -5.54 16.25 -6.09
C THR A 83 -5.73 17.02 -7.40
N ARG A 84 -4.73 16.95 -8.30
CA ARG A 84 -4.69 17.69 -9.58
C ARG A 84 -4.28 16.76 -10.72
N GLY A 85 -4.61 17.15 -11.96
CA GLY A 85 -4.32 16.36 -13.15
C GLY A 85 -5.36 15.27 -13.45
N LYS A 86 -5.06 14.43 -14.44
CA LYS A 86 -5.99 13.41 -14.96
C LYS A 86 -6.19 12.23 -14.00
N ALA A 87 -5.14 11.82 -13.30
CA ALA A 87 -5.18 10.73 -12.31
C ALA A 87 -5.40 11.24 -10.87
N LYS A 88 -6.12 12.35 -10.71
CA LYS A 88 -6.35 12.96 -9.39
C LYS A 88 -7.27 12.09 -8.53
N CYS A 89 -6.93 12.00 -7.25
CA CYS A 89 -7.81 11.52 -6.20
C CYS A 89 -8.97 12.51 -5.99
N LEU A 90 -10.19 11.99 -5.87
CA LEU A 90 -11.38 12.80 -5.61
C LEU A 90 -11.69 12.77 -4.11
N LYS A 91 -11.69 13.93 -3.45
CA LYS A 91 -12.07 14.01 -2.03
C LYS A 91 -13.52 13.54 -1.85
N ALA A 92 -13.72 12.57 -0.97
CA ALA A 92 -15.02 12.04 -0.57
C ALA A 92 -15.51 12.67 0.75
N GLY A 93 -14.58 13.03 1.64
CA GLY A 93 -14.90 13.66 2.91
C GLY A 93 -13.68 13.82 3.80
N ALA A 94 -13.90 14.26 5.03
CA ALA A 94 -12.87 14.30 6.07
C ALA A 94 -13.52 14.11 7.44
N ILE A 95 -12.82 13.40 8.32
CA ILE A 95 -13.20 13.21 9.72
C ILE A 95 -12.05 13.75 10.57
N THR A 96 -12.41 14.45 11.63
CA THR A 96 -11.48 14.88 12.65
C THR A 96 -11.49 13.88 13.79
N SER A 97 -10.32 13.39 14.18
CA SER A 97 -10.16 12.38 15.22
C SER A 97 -8.95 12.69 16.08
N GLU A 98 -8.99 12.34 17.35
CA GLU A 98 -7.81 12.37 18.21
C GLU A 98 -7.05 11.05 18.09
N ILE A 99 -5.77 11.12 17.71
CA ILE A 99 -4.89 9.96 17.74
C ILE A 99 -3.69 10.22 18.63
N SER A 100 -3.15 9.18 19.22
CA SER A 100 -1.87 9.20 19.92
C SER A 100 -0.79 8.52 19.08
N GLU A 101 0.47 8.72 19.44
CA GLU A 101 1.60 8.02 18.80
C GLU A 101 1.44 6.50 18.86
N THR A 102 0.77 5.97 19.90
CA THR A 102 0.50 4.54 20.02
C THR A 102 -0.53 4.02 19.02
N ASN A 103 -1.40 4.89 18.47
CA ASN A 103 -2.34 4.55 17.39
C ASN A 103 -1.70 4.51 16.00
N LEU A 104 -0.48 5.03 15.86
CA LEU A 104 0.26 4.83 14.61
C LEU A 104 0.66 3.36 14.51
N PRO A 105 0.63 2.74 13.33
CA PRO A 105 0.99 1.34 13.15
C PRO A 105 2.37 1.01 13.77
N ASP A 106 2.51 -0.15 14.43
CA ASP A 106 3.80 -0.72 14.84
C ASP A 106 4.27 -1.67 13.76
N LEU A 107 5.55 -1.62 13.45
CA LEU A 107 5.82 -1.54 12.04
C LEU A 107 7.04 -2.47 11.77
N LYS A 108 6.80 -3.59 11.06
CA LYS A 108 7.60 -4.83 11.02
C LYS A 108 7.87 -5.32 9.59
N TYR A 109 9.08 -5.81 9.31
CA TYR A 109 9.43 -6.58 8.11
C TYR A 109 10.35 -7.77 8.46
N SER A 110 10.20 -8.90 7.75
CA SER A 110 11.28 -9.88 7.56
C SER A 110 11.07 -10.76 6.32
N SER A 111 12.17 -11.03 5.61
CA SER A 111 12.27 -11.84 4.39
C SER A 111 13.04 -13.16 4.63
N SER A 112 12.35 -14.18 5.14
CA SER A 112 12.91 -15.55 5.28
C SER A 112 11.81 -16.61 5.31
N ASN A 113 12.04 -17.73 4.62
CA ASN A 113 11.00 -18.53 3.96
C ASN A 113 10.65 -19.88 4.62
N THR A 114 10.74 -20.03 5.94
CA THR A 114 10.51 -21.35 6.56
C THR A 114 9.68 -21.39 7.84
N ASN A 115 9.55 -20.30 8.61
CA ASN A 115 8.70 -20.30 9.81
C ASN A 115 8.26 -18.87 10.21
N PRO A 116 6.95 -18.56 10.28
CA PRO A 116 6.43 -17.24 10.67
C PRO A 116 6.84 -16.75 12.07
N LYS A 117 7.39 -17.62 12.92
CA LYS A 117 7.85 -17.31 14.27
C LYS A 117 9.32 -16.83 14.34
N ASP A 118 10.12 -17.13 13.32
CA ASP A 118 11.59 -17.02 13.37
C ASP A 118 12.16 -15.94 12.43
N GLY A 119 11.35 -14.96 12.03
CA GLY A 119 11.82 -13.82 11.24
C GLY A 119 12.93 -13.04 11.95
N ASN A 120 13.84 -12.43 11.19
CA ASN A 120 14.71 -11.39 11.75
C ASN A 120 13.86 -10.12 11.92
N TRP A 121 13.58 -9.78 13.17
CA TRP A 121 12.79 -8.62 13.59
C TRP A 121 13.71 -7.46 13.89
N PHE A 122 13.41 -6.27 13.36
CA PHE A 122 13.99 -5.04 13.90
C PHE A 122 13.08 -4.50 15.00
N TYR A 123 13.70 -4.10 16.12
CA TYR A 123 13.07 -3.37 17.21
C TYR A 123 13.68 -1.97 17.26
N MET A 124 12.85 -0.93 17.20
CA MET A 124 13.20 0.36 17.77
C MET A 124 12.15 0.69 18.82
N LYS A 125 12.62 0.89 20.05
CA LYS A 125 11.79 1.13 21.24
C LYS A 125 10.86 2.37 21.08
N GLU A 126 11.15 3.25 20.13
CA GLU A 126 10.58 4.61 20.03
C GLU A 126 10.46 5.15 18.58
N GLY A 127 10.16 4.30 17.59
CA GLY A 127 9.96 4.79 16.21
C GLY A 127 9.29 3.76 15.31
N LYS A 128 8.38 4.19 14.42
CA LYS A 128 7.44 3.28 13.76
C LYS A 128 7.59 3.35 12.20
N TYR A 129 7.84 2.19 11.52
CA TYR A 129 7.73 1.87 10.02
C TYR A 129 7.27 0.45 9.42
N VAL A 130 6.24 0.38 8.57
CA VAL A 130 5.61 -0.67 7.68
C VAL A 130 5.11 0.27 6.57
N ILE A 131 5.51 0.22 5.32
CA ILE A 131 5.93 -0.85 4.47
C ILE A 131 7.22 -0.35 3.85
N PHE A 132 8.35 -0.85 4.35
CA PHE A 132 9.66 -0.46 3.86
C PHE A 132 10.32 -1.63 3.16
N SER A 133 10.32 -1.57 1.84
CA SER A 133 11.34 -2.25 1.04
C SER A 133 12.65 -1.48 1.18
N GLY A 134 13.31 -1.60 2.32
CA GLY A 134 14.69 -1.15 2.45
C GLY A 134 15.62 -2.18 1.81
N ILE A 135 16.65 -1.71 1.11
CA ILE A 135 17.78 -2.57 0.77
C ILE A 135 18.56 -2.81 2.07
N LYS A 136 18.98 -4.06 2.32
CA LYS A 136 19.84 -4.38 3.45
C LYS A 136 21.15 -3.61 3.27
N SER A 137 21.50 -2.75 4.25
CA SER A 137 22.79 -2.06 4.21
C SER A 137 23.93 -3.09 4.14
N GLU A 138 24.88 -2.84 3.25
CA GLU A 138 26.10 -3.66 3.11
C GLU A 138 27.08 -3.44 4.27
N TYR A 139 26.85 -2.44 5.12
CA TYR A 139 27.73 -2.08 6.22
C TYR A 139 27.30 -2.74 7.54
N GLU A 140 28.16 -3.60 8.10
CA GLU A 140 27.91 -4.35 9.35
C GLU A 140 27.48 -3.50 10.57
N LYS A 141 27.77 -2.19 10.57
CA LYS A 141 27.47 -1.27 11.68
C LYS A 141 26.25 -0.37 11.44
N VAL A 142 25.59 -0.51 10.28
CA VAL A 142 24.43 0.30 9.90
C VAL A 142 23.15 -0.46 10.26
N ILE A 143 22.46 0.01 11.30
CA ILE A 143 21.19 -0.57 11.82
C ILE A 143 19.97 0.18 11.24
N HIS A 144 20.15 1.00 10.20
CA HIS A 144 19.07 1.73 9.54
C HIS A 144 18.82 1.21 8.13
N LEU A 145 17.58 1.41 7.67
CA LEU A 145 17.15 1.10 6.32
C LEU A 145 17.76 2.10 5.35
N GLU A 146 18.45 1.60 4.32
CA GLU A 146 18.85 2.41 3.18
C GLU A 146 17.67 2.48 2.21
N GLY A 147 17.19 3.70 1.94
CA GLY A 147 16.09 3.98 1.02
C GLY A 147 14.69 3.80 1.62
N ILE A 148 14.10 4.88 2.13
CA ILE A 148 12.66 4.92 2.44
C ILE A 148 11.91 4.78 1.11
N ALA A 149 11.17 3.70 0.95
CA ALA A 149 10.32 3.49 -0.20
C ALA A 149 9.04 4.33 -0.01
N LEU A 150 9.05 5.56 -0.52
CA LEU A 150 7.89 6.47 -0.48
C LEU A 150 6.94 6.10 -1.61
N TYR A 151 5.69 5.77 -1.25
CA TYR A 151 4.69 5.43 -2.25
C TYR A 151 4.21 6.72 -2.93
N GLY A 152 4.25 6.74 -4.26
CA GLY A 152 3.43 7.64 -5.06
C GLY A 152 2.10 6.97 -5.42
N ASP A 153 1.12 7.74 -5.88
CA ASP A 153 -0.20 7.23 -6.30
C ASP A 153 -0.09 6.04 -7.27
N ASN A 154 0.90 6.09 -8.18
CA ASN A 154 1.19 5.02 -9.15
C ASN A 154 1.62 3.71 -8.48
N ILE A 155 2.42 3.78 -7.42
CA ILE A 155 2.88 2.61 -6.67
C ILE A 155 1.75 2.06 -5.79
N ILE A 156 0.89 2.92 -5.26
CA ILE A 156 -0.33 2.50 -4.54
C ILE A 156 -1.26 1.71 -5.49
N ARG A 157 -1.49 2.22 -6.71
CA ARG A 157 -2.24 1.51 -7.76
C ARG A 157 -1.63 0.17 -8.11
N LEU A 158 -0.30 0.12 -8.28
CA LEU A 158 0.41 -1.15 -8.48
C LEU A 158 0.15 -2.11 -7.32
N ARG A 159 0.30 -1.65 -6.08
CA ARG A 159 0.08 -2.49 -4.89
C ARG A 159 -1.33 -3.07 -4.84
N ILE A 160 -2.35 -2.28 -5.17
CA ILE A 160 -3.73 -2.76 -5.26
C ILE A 160 -3.83 -3.96 -6.19
N VAL A 161 -3.32 -3.84 -7.42
CA VAL A 161 -3.38 -4.94 -8.40
C VAL A 161 -2.67 -6.19 -7.89
N ILE A 162 -1.47 -6.03 -7.32
CA ILE A 162 -0.70 -7.17 -6.80
C ILE A 162 -1.43 -7.88 -5.66
N GLU A 163 -2.10 -7.15 -4.77
CA GLU A 163 -2.84 -7.75 -3.65
C GLU A 163 -4.10 -8.49 -4.10
N LEU A 164 -4.81 -7.96 -5.11
CA LEU A 164 -5.93 -8.67 -5.73
C LEU A 164 -5.48 -9.96 -6.39
N LEU A 165 -4.36 -9.94 -7.12
CA LEU A 165 -3.80 -11.14 -7.73
C LEU A 165 -3.33 -12.16 -6.70
N LYS A 166 -2.63 -11.73 -5.64
CA LYS A 166 -2.21 -12.62 -4.54
C LYS A 166 -3.40 -13.32 -3.91
N LYS A 167 -4.51 -12.61 -3.72
CA LYS A 167 -5.76 -13.19 -3.20
C LYS A 167 -6.30 -14.25 -4.15
N ASN A 168 -6.42 -13.95 -5.44
CA ASN A 168 -6.91 -14.91 -6.44
C ASN A 168 -6.00 -16.14 -6.58
N VAL A 169 -4.68 -15.98 -6.45
CA VAL A 169 -3.72 -17.10 -6.43
C VAL A 169 -3.90 -17.96 -5.19
N LYS A 170 -4.06 -17.36 -4.01
CA LYS A 170 -4.34 -18.08 -2.76
C LYS A 170 -5.67 -18.85 -2.84
N ASP A 171 -6.68 -18.26 -3.47
CA ASP A 171 -8.00 -18.87 -3.64
C ASP A 171 -8.03 -19.93 -4.76
N GLY A 172 -6.90 -20.17 -5.45
CA GLY A 172 -6.77 -21.18 -6.50
C GLY A 172 -7.48 -20.82 -7.81
N LEU A 173 -7.86 -19.55 -7.98
CA LEU A 173 -8.53 -19.04 -9.19
C LEU A 173 -7.56 -18.88 -10.37
N LEU A 174 -6.26 -18.81 -10.06
CA LEU A 174 -5.20 -18.47 -11.00
C LEU A 174 -3.86 -19.02 -10.48
N GLU A 175 -2.97 -19.41 -11.40
CA GLU A 175 -1.56 -19.67 -11.11
C GLU A 175 -0.72 -18.62 -11.85
N LEU A 176 0.18 -17.94 -11.14
CA LEU A 176 1.11 -16.95 -11.70
C LEU A 176 2.53 -17.28 -11.30
N PHE A 177 3.45 -17.17 -12.25
CA PHE A 177 4.88 -17.15 -11.99
C PHE A 177 5.38 -15.71 -11.78
N GLU A 178 6.59 -15.56 -11.25
CA GLU A 178 7.21 -14.24 -11.03
C GLU A 178 7.27 -13.40 -12.33
N SER A 179 7.50 -14.03 -13.47
CA SER A 179 7.49 -13.37 -14.78
C SER A 179 6.14 -12.74 -15.13
N ASP A 180 5.04 -13.38 -14.74
CA ASP A 180 3.70 -12.90 -15.03
C ASP A 180 3.40 -11.66 -14.18
N TYR A 181 3.74 -11.71 -12.89
CA TYR A 181 3.66 -10.55 -12.01
C TYR A 181 4.48 -9.36 -12.53
N LYS A 182 5.70 -9.62 -13.03
CA LYS A 182 6.55 -8.59 -13.63
C LYS A 182 5.91 -7.94 -14.86
N ASN A 183 5.36 -8.75 -15.77
CA ASN A 183 4.68 -8.26 -16.96
C ASN A 183 3.42 -7.45 -16.62
N ILE A 184 2.61 -7.93 -15.66
CA ILE A 184 1.42 -7.22 -15.20
C ILE A 184 1.82 -5.89 -14.53
N ALA A 185 2.79 -5.92 -13.62
CA ALA A 185 3.29 -4.72 -12.94
C ALA A 185 3.78 -3.66 -13.92
N TYR A 186 4.52 -4.08 -14.96
CA TYR A 186 4.95 -3.21 -16.04
C TYR A 186 3.76 -2.55 -16.76
N LYS A 187 2.75 -3.34 -17.17
CA LYS A 187 1.53 -2.82 -17.80
C LYS A 187 0.80 -1.82 -16.92
N VAL A 188 0.66 -2.12 -15.62
CA VAL A 188 0.01 -1.22 -14.66
C VAL A 188 0.76 0.10 -14.56
N LEU A 189 2.08 0.09 -14.38
CA LEU A 189 2.87 1.32 -14.31
C LEU A 189 2.83 2.14 -15.60
N ARG A 190 2.77 1.49 -16.78
CA ARG A 190 2.62 2.17 -18.08
C ARG A 190 1.30 2.91 -18.22
N THR A 191 0.28 2.57 -17.44
CA THR A 191 -1.03 3.24 -17.50
C THR A 191 -1.07 4.55 -16.71
N ASP A 192 -0.07 4.80 -15.86
CA ASP A 192 -0.02 6.02 -15.08
C ASP A 192 0.33 7.23 -15.98
N PRO A 193 -0.52 8.27 -16.03
CA PRO A 193 -0.28 9.46 -16.85
C PRO A 193 1.04 10.18 -16.52
N THR A 194 1.54 10.05 -15.29
CA THR A 194 2.80 10.68 -14.85
C THR A 194 4.03 9.96 -15.41
N LEU A 195 3.89 8.69 -15.80
CA LEU A 195 4.98 7.86 -16.32
C LEU A 195 4.98 7.72 -17.85
N LEU A 196 4.05 8.37 -18.56
CA LEU A 196 3.92 8.22 -20.03
C LEU A 196 5.19 8.59 -20.81
N LYS A 197 5.98 9.54 -20.30
CA LYS A 197 7.24 9.99 -20.92
C LYS A 197 8.47 9.25 -20.40
N THR A 198 8.30 8.39 -19.41
CA THR A 198 9.38 7.59 -18.84
C THR A 198 9.74 6.47 -19.81
N ASP A 199 11.04 6.23 -19.97
CA ASP A 199 11.54 5.16 -20.81
C ASP A 199 11.25 3.79 -20.19
N ASN A 200 11.28 2.74 -21.04
CA ASN A 200 10.91 1.40 -20.61
C ASN A 200 11.87 0.83 -19.56
N ASN A 201 13.15 1.19 -19.57
CA ASN A 201 14.13 0.65 -18.62
C ASN A 201 13.83 1.20 -17.22
N THR A 202 13.59 2.50 -17.09
CA THR A 202 13.20 3.11 -15.81
C THR A 202 11.93 2.50 -15.22
N ILE A 203 10.96 2.14 -16.07
CA ILE A 203 9.73 1.46 -15.58
C ILE A 203 10.04 0.03 -15.13
N TRP A 204 10.87 -0.70 -15.86
CA TRP A 204 11.33 -2.02 -15.44
C TRP A 204 12.13 -1.98 -14.15
N ASP A 205 12.98 -0.97 -13.96
CA ASP A 205 13.68 -0.73 -12.70
C ASP A 205 12.67 -0.50 -11.57
N GLY A 206 11.63 0.31 -11.81
CA GLY A 206 10.52 0.47 -10.90
C GLY A 206 9.84 -0.86 -10.53
N VAL A 207 9.52 -1.70 -11.52
CA VAL A 207 8.93 -3.04 -11.29
C VAL A 207 9.87 -3.88 -10.42
N ASN A 208 11.15 -3.96 -10.78
CA ASN A 208 12.14 -4.79 -10.10
C ASN A 208 12.44 -4.30 -8.67
N ASN A 209 12.28 -3.00 -8.41
CA ASN A 209 12.46 -2.43 -7.09
C ASN A 209 11.25 -2.69 -6.17
N TRP A 210 10.04 -2.51 -6.68
CA TRP A 210 8.82 -2.55 -5.85
C TRP A 210 8.21 -3.93 -5.71
N LEU A 211 8.11 -4.68 -6.81
CA LEU A 211 7.38 -5.93 -6.86
C LEU A 211 7.87 -6.99 -5.86
N PRO A 212 9.19 -7.22 -5.67
CA PRO A 212 9.66 -8.26 -4.76
C PRO A 212 9.15 -8.09 -3.33
N SER A 213 9.10 -6.85 -2.84
CA SER A 213 8.57 -6.56 -1.50
C SER A 213 7.06 -6.73 -1.41
N MET A 214 6.33 -6.40 -2.49
CA MET A 214 4.88 -6.61 -2.53
C MET A 214 4.50 -8.08 -2.48
N LEU A 215 5.26 -8.92 -3.18
CA LEU A 215 5.08 -10.38 -3.19
C LEU A 215 5.53 -11.04 -1.89
N SER A 216 6.60 -10.55 -1.25
CA SER A 216 7.08 -11.10 0.03
C SER A 216 6.20 -10.76 1.23
N THR A 217 5.39 -9.70 1.12
CA THR A 217 4.43 -9.35 2.18
C THR A 217 3.24 -10.32 2.12
N PRO A 218 2.76 -10.91 3.23
CA PRO A 218 1.52 -11.69 3.22
C PRO A 218 0.30 -10.82 2.87
N LEU A 219 -0.83 -11.44 2.52
CA LEU A 219 -2.11 -10.73 2.43
C LEU A 219 -2.47 -10.15 3.80
N TYR A 220 -3.07 -8.96 3.84
CA TYR A 220 -3.36 -8.29 5.11
C TYR A 220 -4.38 -9.05 5.97
N GLU A 221 -5.37 -9.67 5.34
CA GLU A 221 -6.36 -10.55 6.01
C GLU A 221 -5.71 -11.73 6.75
N ASP A 222 -4.52 -12.18 6.32
CA ASP A 222 -3.81 -13.31 6.93
C ASP A 222 -2.89 -12.90 8.10
N ILE A 223 -2.68 -11.61 8.30
CA ILE A 223 -1.88 -11.12 9.41
C ILE A 223 -2.72 -11.25 10.69
N PRO A 224 -2.23 -11.89 11.77
CA PRO A 224 -2.96 -11.93 13.04
C PRO A 224 -3.31 -10.53 13.54
N GLU A 225 -4.49 -10.36 14.12
CA GLU A 225 -5.03 -9.04 14.50
C GLU A 225 -4.09 -8.30 15.46
N GLU A 226 -3.48 -9.01 16.41
CA GLU A 226 -2.49 -8.47 17.34
C GLU A 226 -1.18 -8.03 16.68
N LYS A 227 -0.98 -8.40 15.42
CA LYS A 227 0.19 -8.04 14.59
C LYS A 227 -0.15 -7.06 13.47
N LYS A 228 -1.43 -6.85 13.15
CA LYS A 228 -1.86 -5.77 12.24
C LYS A 228 -1.52 -4.44 12.91
N GLY A 229 -1.04 -3.48 12.13
CA GLY A 229 -0.83 -2.12 12.62
C GLY A 229 -2.12 -1.63 13.28
N LYS A 230 -2.08 -1.32 14.57
CA LYS A 230 -3.27 -1.05 15.38
C LYS A 230 -4.04 0.14 14.83
N ALA A 231 -5.17 -0.11 14.19
CA ALA A 231 -6.32 0.77 14.31
C ALA A 231 -7.19 0.18 15.43
N GLU A 232 -6.95 0.57 16.68
CA GLU A 232 -7.86 0.16 17.75
C GLU A 232 -9.22 0.84 17.57
N LYS A 233 -10.26 0.04 17.84
CA LYS A 233 -11.69 0.39 17.90
C LYS A 233 -11.99 1.55 18.85
#